data_AF-A0AAW8DC94-F1
#
_entry.id   AF-A0AAW8DC94-F1
#
_cell.length_a   1.000
_cell.length_b   1.000
_cell.length_c   1.000
_cell.angle_alpha   90.00
_cell.angle_beta   90.00
_cell.angle_gamma   90.00
#
_symmetry.space_group_name_H-M   'P 1'
#
loop_
_entity.id
_entity.type
_entity.pdbx_description
1 polymer ?
#
loop_
_entity_poly.entity_id
_entity_poly.type
_entity_poly.pdbx_seq_one_letter_code
_entity_poly.pdbx_strand_id
1 'polypeptide(L)' 'MQTDPRPTTEAVRSVTVEASSTRPGDWGRAMALALDRLIQEIIAATGTNPCRDPGGLDVSLHIQAVPDGEAITVIWRR' A
#
# COMPACT_ATOMS: atom_id res chain seq x y z
N MET A 1 7.23 39.61 2.67
CA MET A 1 6.19 38.61 3.02
C MET A 1 6.66 37.27 2.48
N GLN A 2 7.13 36.40 3.38
CA GLN A 2 7.62 35.07 3.04
C GLN A 2 6.47 34.11 3.31
N THR A 3 5.82 33.63 2.25
CA THR A 3 4.83 32.56 2.35
C THR A 3 5.59 31.26 2.41
N ASP A 4 5.77 30.72 3.62
CA ASP A 4 6.21 29.34 3.78
C ASP A 4 5.20 28.42 3.06
N PRO A 5 5.65 27.50 2.20
CA PRO A 5 4.75 26.49 1.66
C PRO A 5 4.27 25.63 2.83
N ARG A 6 2.95 25.61 3.04
CA ARG A 6 2.30 24.60 3.90
C ARG A 6 2.86 23.24 3.49
N PRO A 7 3.30 22.39 4.41
CA PRO A 7 3.57 21.01 4.07
C PRO A 7 2.25 20.45 3.52
N THR A 8 2.22 20.12 2.23
CA THR A 8 1.22 19.22 1.69
C THR A 8 1.40 17.95 2.49
N THR A 9 0.50 17.69 3.43
CA THR A 9 0.55 16.45 4.20
C THR A 9 0.34 15.33 3.20
N GLU A 10 1.44 14.71 2.78
CA GLU A 10 1.44 13.56 1.88
C GLU A 10 0.54 12.51 2.52
N ALA A 11 -0.52 12.12 1.81
CA ALA A 11 -1.47 11.19 2.36
C ALA A 11 -0.87 9.79 2.21
N VAL A 12 -0.22 9.29 3.25
CA VAL A 12 0.39 7.96 3.25
C VAL A 12 -0.59 6.93 3.79
N ARG A 13 -0.86 5.87 3.02
CA ARG A 13 -1.62 4.69 3.46
C ARG A 13 -0.79 3.44 3.30
N SER A 14 -0.88 2.52 4.25
CA SER A 14 -0.11 1.28 4.23
C SER A 14 -0.93 0.10 4.72
N VAL A 15 -0.87 -1.00 3.99
CA VAL A 15 -1.47 -2.28 4.40
C VAL A 15 -0.38 -3.34 4.45
N THR A 16 -0.39 -4.12 5.53
CA THR A 16 0.50 -5.27 5.72
C THR A 16 -0.31 -6.56 5.76
N VAL A 17 0.15 -7.57 5.03
CA VAL A 17 -0.40 -8.94 5.09
C VAL A 17 0.77 -9.92 5.23
N GLU A 18 0.65 -10.82 6.20
CA GLU A 18 1.60 -11.91 6.39
C GLU A 18 1.25 -13.09 5.49
N ALA A 19 2.26 -13.67 4.84
CA ALA A 19 2.09 -14.91 4.09
C ALA A 19 1.92 -16.11 5.03
N SER A 20 1.08 -17.07 4.66
CA SER A 20 0.83 -18.28 5.45
C SER A 20 1.98 -19.29 5.43
N SER A 21 2.99 -19.09 4.58
CA SER A 21 4.19 -19.91 4.52
C SER A 21 5.33 -19.20 3.76
N THR A 22 6.50 -19.87 3.69
CA THR A 22 7.66 -19.49 2.88
C THR A 22 7.55 -19.88 1.40
N ARG A 23 6.43 -20.47 0.96
CA ARG A 23 6.24 -20.87 -0.44
C ARG A 23 5.97 -19.64 -1.31
N PRO A 24 6.62 -19.50 -2.48
CA PRO A 24 6.41 -18.35 -3.36
C PRO A 24 4.95 -18.09 -3.76
N GLY A 25 4.14 -19.15 -3.90
CA GLY A 25 2.71 -19.02 -4.20
C GLY A 25 1.91 -18.34 -3.09
N ASP A 26 2.30 -18.53 -1.83
CA ASP A 26 1.62 -17.91 -0.69
C ASP A 26 2.02 -16.43 -0.54
N TRP A 27 3.21 -16.05 -1.01
CA TRP A 27 3.65 -14.65 -1.09
C TRP A 27 2.85 -13.88 -2.14
N GLY A 28 2.68 -14.46 -3.33
CA GLY A 28 1.82 -13.88 -4.36
C GLY A 28 0.39 -13.66 -3.87
N ARG A 29 -0.14 -14.60 -3.09
CA ARG A 29 -1.47 -14.48 -2.46
C ARG A 29 -1.52 -13.36 -1.41
N ALA A 30 -0.53 -13.28 -0.52
CA ALA A 30 -0.45 -12.21 0.48
C ALA A 30 -0.31 -10.82 -0.15
N MET A 31 0.46 -10.70 -1.23
CA MET A 31 0.60 -9.46 -2.00
C MET A 31 -0.73 -9.04 -2.65
N ALA A 32 -1.43 -9.98 -3.30
CA ALA A 32 -2.73 -9.70 -3.90
C ALA A 32 -3.76 -9.22 -2.85
N LEU A 33 -3.75 -9.85 -1.66
CA LEU A 33 -4.61 -9.44 -0.54
C LEU A 33 -4.24 -8.05 0.00
N ALA A 34 -2.96 -7.73 0.13
CA ALA A 34 -2.51 -6.41 0.58
C ALA A 34 -2.92 -5.31 -0.41
N LEU A 35 -2.78 -5.56 -1.71
CA LEU A 35 -3.21 -4.64 -2.77
C LEU A 35 -4.73 -4.42 -2.77
N ASP A 36 -5.52 -5.49 -2.69
CA ASP A 36 -6.98 -5.38 -2.66
C ASP A 36 -7.45 -4.57 -1.44
N ARG A 37 -6.93 -4.87 -0.25
CA ARG A 37 -7.24 -4.12 0.98
C ARG A 37 -6.87 -2.64 0.86
N LEU A 38 -5.69 -2.33 0.33
CA LEU A 38 -5.26 -0.95 0.14
C LEU A 38 -6.17 -0.18 -0.83
N ILE A 39 -6.61 -0.82 -1.92
CA ILE A 39 -7.58 -0.24 -2.87
C ILE A 39 -8.91 0.05 -2.16
N GLN A 40 -9.41 -0.88 -1.35
CA GLN A 40 -10.65 -0.68 -0.60
C GLN A 40 -10.52 0.46 0.41
N GLU A 41 -9.40 0.57 1.12
CA GLU A 41 -9.14 1.69 2.05
C GLU A 41 -9.08 3.05 1.33
N ILE A 42 -8.46 3.11 0.15
CA ILE A 42 -8.43 4.33 -0.66
C ILE A 42 -9.85 4.71 -1.13
N ILE A 43 -10.61 3.75 -1.67
CA ILE A 43 -11.99 3.98 -2.09
C ILE A 43 -12.85 4.47 -0.92
N ALA A 44 -12.74 3.82 0.25
CA ALA A 44 -13.49 4.20 1.44
C ALA A 44 -13.14 5.62 1.91
N ALA A 45 -11.87 6.02 1.80
CA ALA A 45 -11.40 7.30 2.29
C ALA A 45 -11.54 8.47 1.29
N THR A 46 -11.55 8.21 -0.02
CA THR A 46 -11.59 9.28 -1.04
C THR A 46 -12.78 9.19 -1.99
N GLY A 47 -13.54 8.09 -1.99
CA GLY A 47 -14.59 7.83 -2.97
C GLY A 47 -14.08 7.56 -4.38
N THR A 48 -12.77 7.42 -4.57
CA THR A 48 -12.12 7.27 -5.89
C THR A 48 -11.51 5.89 -6.02
N ASN A 49 -11.68 5.25 -7.18
CA ASN A 49 -10.99 4.00 -7.48
C ASN A 49 -9.59 4.31 -8.06
N PRO A 50 -8.50 4.02 -7.31
CA PRO A 50 -7.14 4.32 -7.74
C PRO A 50 -6.72 3.54 -9.01
N CYS A 51 -7.39 2.44 -9.35
CA CYS A 51 -7.14 1.70 -10.59
C CYS A 51 -7.74 2.38 -11.84
N ARG A 52 -8.70 3.30 -11.67
CA ARG A 52 -9.35 4.03 -12.77
C ARG A 52 -8.83 5.45 -12.93
N ASP A 53 -8.47 6.07 -11.81
CA ASP A 53 -7.85 7.39 -11.78
C ASP A 53 -6.61 7.34 -10.88
N PRO A 54 -5.45 6.98 -11.44
CA PRO A 54 -4.24 6.77 -10.66
C PRO A 54 -3.50 8.07 -10.36
N GLY A 55 -4.08 9.26 -10.57
CA GLY A 55 -3.71 10.55 -9.96
C GLY A 55 -2.24 10.89 -9.63
N GLY A 56 -1.23 10.36 -10.33
CA GLY A 56 0.19 10.52 -9.99
C GLY A 56 0.69 9.63 -8.83
N LEU A 57 0.06 8.47 -8.60
CA LEU A 57 0.34 7.60 -7.46
C LEU A 57 1.70 6.90 -7.52
N ASP A 58 2.43 6.95 -6.40
CA ASP A 58 3.59 6.08 -6.15
C ASP A 58 3.16 4.93 -5.23
N VAL A 59 3.36 3.70 -5.71
CA VAL A 59 3.07 2.47 -4.97
C VAL A 59 4.38 1.76 -4.69
N SER A 60 4.76 1.70 -3.41
CA SER A 60 5.96 0.99 -2.98
C SER A 60 5.59 -0.37 -2.39
N LEU A 61 6.31 -1.41 -2.80
CA LEU A 61 6.19 -2.77 -2.25
C LEU A 61 7.42 -3.05 -1.38
N HIS A 62 7.19 -3.40 -0.12
CA HIS A 62 8.22 -3.83 0.81
C HIS A 62 7.95 -5.29 1.20
N ILE A 63 8.96 -6.14 1.04
CA ILE A 63 8.92 -7.55 1.43
C ILE A 63 10.00 -7.75 2.48
N GLN A 64 9.62 -8.28 3.64
CA GLN A 64 10.53 -8.55 4.75
C GLN A 64 10.41 -9.99 5.21
N ALA A 65 11.55 -10.68 5.28
CA ALA A 65 11.62 -12.03 5.84
C ALA A 65 11.28 -12.01 7.33
N VAL A 66 10.38 -12.90 7.72
CA VAL A 66 9.97 -13.17 9.11
C VAL A 66 10.13 -14.67 9.41
N PRO A 67 10.20 -15.10 10.69
CA PRO A 67 10.52 -16.49 11.03
C PRO A 67 9.63 -17.55 10.36
N ASP A 68 8.35 -17.22 10.15
CA ASP A 68 7.35 -18.13 9.61
C ASP A 68 7.02 -17.89 8.11
N GLY A 69 7.68 -16.94 7.45
CA GLY A 69 7.33 -16.55 6.09
C GLY A 69 7.86 -15.18 5.66
N GLU A 70 7.01 -14.43 4.96
CA GLU A 70 7.32 -13.08 4.51
C GLU A 70 6.19 -12.12 4.92
N ALA A 71 6.55 -10.95 5.41
CA ALA A 71 5.64 -9.84 5.64
C ALA A 71 5.66 -8.94 4.39
N ILE A 72 4.49 -8.77 3.76
CA ILE A 72 4.35 -7.94 2.56
C ILE A 72 3.61 -6.67 2.93
N THR A 73 4.25 -5.53 2.72
CA THR A 73 3.70 -4.20 2.99
C THR A 73 3.59 -3.44 1.68
N VAL A 74 2.40 -2.93 1.39
CA VAL A 74 2.17 -2.05 0.25
C VAL A 74 1.88 -0.65 0.78
N ILE A 75 2.62 0.34 0.28
CA ILE A 75 2.53 1.73 0.69
C ILE A 75 2.04 2.57 -0.51
N TRP A 76 1.07 3.43 -0.23
CA TRP A 76 0.51 4.41 -1.15
C TRP A 76 0.90 5.81 -0.69
N ARG A 77 1.50 6.60 -1.59
CA ARG A 77 1.87 8.00 -1.36
C ARG A 77 1.21 8.91 -2.40
N ARG A 78 0.68 10.05 -1.96
CA ARG A 78 0.03 11.08 -2.78
C ARG A 78 0.37 12.48 -2.29
#